data_AF-A0AAD8HCB7-F1
#
_entry.id   AF-A0AAD8HCB7-F1
#
_cell.length_a   1.000
_cell.length_b   1.000
_cell.length_c   1.000
_cell.angle_alpha   90.00
_cell.angle_beta   90.00
_cell.angle_gamma   90.00
#
_symmetry.space_group_name_H-M   'P 1'
#
loop_
_entity.id
_entity.type
_entity.pdbx_description
1 polymer ?
#
loop_
_entity_poly.entity_id
_entity_poly.type
_entity_poly.pdbx_seq_one_letter_code
_entity_poly.pdbx_strand_id
1 'polypeptide(L)'
;MTGAKEKRFVLAPYIQSKHWMLLMFCVDESDVYVFDPLKQKRHIHLKDPFETAYKVYTKYGGKKNNQNNLLWFHEAVQCPQQKGDIKNTQTNKLEKFEIFGQFFLLANTCDQ
;
A
#
# COMPACT_ATOMS: atom_id res chain seq x y z
N MET A 1 -23.25 -21.96 5.07
CA MET A 1 -21.95 -21.84 4.36
C MET A 1 -21.77 -20.37 4.03
N THR A 2 -21.06 -19.62 4.87
CA THR A 2 -20.73 -18.22 4.56
C THR A 2 -19.53 -18.24 3.62
N GLY A 3 -19.78 -18.06 2.32
CA GLY A 3 -18.68 -17.88 1.37
C GLY A 3 -17.83 -16.69 1.81
N ALA A 4 -16.51 -16.87 1.86
CA ALA A 4 -15.58 -15.78 2.11
C ALA A 4 -15.87 -14.68 1.09
N LYS A 5 -16.17 -13.48 1.56
CA LYS A 5 -16.44 -12.35 0.69
C LYS A 5 -15.12 -11.90 0.09
N GLU A 6 -14.96 -12.03 -1.22
CA GLU A 6 -13.76 -11.58 -1.92
C GLU A 6 -13.51 -10.09 -1.62
N LYS A 7 -12.28 -9.78 -1.20
CA LYS A 7 -11.83 -8.42 -0.98
C LYS A 7 -11.19 -7.88 -2.25
N ARG A 8 -11.51 -6.64 -2.59
CA ARG A 8 -10.92 -5.94 -3.74
C ARG A 8 -9.79 -5.05 -3.28
N PHE A 9 -8.63 -5.29 -3.88
CA PHE A 9 -7.42 -4.52 -3.64
C PHE A 9 -7.02 -3.71 -4.88
N VAL A 10 -6.61 -2.47 -4.67
CA VAL A 10 -5.93 -1.65 -5.69
C VAL A 10 -4.47 -1.53 -5.30
N LEU A 11 -3.59 -1.97 -6.20
CA LEU A 11 -2.14 -1.88 -6.05
C LEU A 11 -1.63 -0.66 -6.79
N ALA A 12 -0.97 0.25 -6.08
CA ALA A 12 -0.48 1.52 -6.61
C ALA A 12 1.01 1.70 -6.26
N PRO A 13 1.93 1.42 -7.20
CA PRO A 13 3.33 1.80 -7.06
C PRO A 13 3.42 3.32 -6.88
N TYR A 14 4.14 3.75 -5.85
CA TYR A 14 4.24 5.15 -5.46
C TYR A 14 5.70 5.56 -5.28
N ILE A 15 6.10 6.68 -5.88
CA ILE A 15 7.43 7.25 -5.71
C ILE A 15 7.36 8.56 -4.92
N GLN A 16 8.15 8.65 -3.85
CA GLN A 16 8.33 9.87 -3.07
C GLN A 16 9.81 10.06 -2.75
N SER A 17 10.36 11.25 -3.02
CA SER A 17 11.76 11.57 -2.72
C SER A 17 12.77 10.55 -3.26
N LYS A 18 12.57 10.09 -4.51
CA LYS A 18 13.37 9.04 -5.20
C LYS A 18 13.29 7.64 -4.57
N HIS A 19 12.38 7.43 -3.63
CA HIS A 19 12.13 6.13 -3.02
C HIS A 19 10.80 5.55 -3.50
N TRP A 20 10.83 4.28 -3.86
CA TRP A 20 9.68 3.54 -4.33
C TRP A 20 9.04 2.77 -3.18
N MET A 21 7.72 2.87 -3.08
CA MET A 21 6.86 2.16 -2.14
C MET A 21 5.70 1.55 -2.92
N LEU A 22 5.00 0.60 -2.30
CA LEU A 22 3.71 0.13 -2.80
C LEU A 22 2.61 0.54 -1.84
N LEU A 23 1.58 1.18 -2.38
CA LEU A 23 0.32 1.41 -1.67
C LEU A 23 -0.66 0.31 -2.08
N MET A 24 -1.25 -0.37 -1.11
CA MET A 24 -2.33 -1.33 -1.34
C MET A 24 -3.58 -0.82 -0.66
N PHE A 25 -4.61 -0.55 -1.44
CA PHE A 25 -5.89 -0.05 -0.93
C PHE A 25 -6.93 -1.18 -0.94
N CYS A 26 -7.42 -1.58 0.23
CA CYS A 26 -8.57 -2.46 0.36
C CYS A 26 -9.85 -1.63 0.23
N VAL A 27 -10.50 -1.70 -0.92
CA VAL A 27 -11.69 -0.90 -1.24
C VAL A 27 -12.85 -1.23 -0.30
N ASP A 28 -12.94 -2.49 0.12
CA ASP A 28 -14.07 -2.98 0.90
C ASP A 28 -13.98 -2.63 2.39
N GLU A 29 -12.76 -2.42 2.90
CA GLU A 29 -12.48 -2.06 4.30
C GLU A 29 -12.07 -0.60 4.46
N SER A 30 -11.82 0.12 3.37
CA SER A 30 -11.33 1.50 3.36
C SER A 30 -9.96 1.66 4.03
N ASP A 31 -9.11 0.66 3.86
CA ASP A 31 -7.79 0.57 4.46
C ASP A 31 -6.68 0.74 3.41
N VAL A 32 -5.67 1.53 3.73
CA VAL A 32 -4.45 1.69 2.94
C VAL A 32 -3.27 1.11 3.69
N TYR A 33 -2.63 0.12 3.08
CA TYR A 33 -1.39 -0.49 3.55
C TYR A 33 -0.23 0.12 2.78
N VAL A 34 0.79 0.58 3.51
CA VAL A 34 2.00 1.17 2.95
C VAL A 34 3.14 0.18 3.12
N PHE A 35 3.58 -0.34 1.99
CA PHE A 35 4.71 -1.24 1.90
C PHE A 35 5.97 -0.44 1.56
N ASP A 36 6.77 -0.14 2.60
CA ASP A 36 8.03 0.59 2.49
C ASP A 36 9.24 -0.34 2.73
N PRO A 37 10.02 -0.66 1.69
CA PRO A 37 11.22 -1.49 1.80
C PRO A 37 12.32 -0.95 2.72
N LEU A 38 12.31 0.34 3.07
CA LEU A 38 13.28 0.92 4.01
C LEU A 38 12.72 1.06 5.43
N LYS A 39 11.44 0.73 5.65
CA LYS A 39 10.72 0.80 6.94
C LYS A 39 11.11 2.01 7.78
N GLN A 40 11.10 3.18 7.15
CA GLN A 40 11.41 4.44 7.81
C GLN A 40 10.13 5.21 8.09
N LYS A 41 10.11 6.00 9.17
CA LYS A 41 8.99 6.89 9.45
C LYS A 41 8.92 7.96 8.37
N ARG A 42 7.86 7.96 7.57
CA ARG A 42 7.63 8.96 6.51
C ARG A 42 6.25 9.57 6.61
N HIS A 43 6.19 10.85 6.27
CA HIS A 43 4.95 11.50 5.90
C HIS A 43 4.62 11.17 4.44
N ILE A 44 3.51 10.47 4.19
CA ILE A 44 3.05 10.13 2.84
C ILE A 44 2.28 11.31 2.26
N HIS A 45 2.81 11.96 1.23
CA HIS A 45 2.20 13.19 0.68
C HIS A 45 0.82 12.96 0.05
N LEU A 46 0.52 11.71 -0.33
CA LEU A 46 -0.77 11.34 -0.90
C LEU A 46 -1.89 11.20 0.12
N LYS A 47 -1.61 11.33 1.43
CA LYS A 47 -2.62 11.13 2.47
C LYS A 47 -3.84 12.05 2.29
N ASP A 48 -3.63 13.36 2.18
CA ASP A 48 -4.75 14.32 2.05
C ASP A 48 -5.51 14.20 0.71
N PRO A 49 -4.84 14.02 -0.44
CA PRO A 49 -5.53 13.69 -1.69
C PRO A 49 -6.39 12.41 -1.59
N PHE A 50 -5.88 11.35 -0.94
CA PHE A 50 -6.62 10.10 -0.76
C PHE A 50 -7.84 10.28 0.14
N GLU A 51 -7.71 11.02 1.25
CA GLU A 51 -8.86 11.35 2.11
C GLU A 51 -9.94 12.12 1.33
N THR A 52 -9.53 13.05 0.47
CA THR A 52 -10.46 13.80 -0.39
C THR A 52 -11.15 12.88 -1.39
N ALA A 53 -10.40 12.01 -2.06
CA ALA A 53 -10.94 11.02 -2.98
C ALA A 53 -11.90 10.04 -2.28
N TYR A 54 -11.59 9.62 -1.05
CA TYR A 54 -12.44 8.74 -0.25
C TYR A 54 -13.77 9.41 0.13
N LYS A 55 -13.76 10.70 0.51
CA LYS A 55 -15.00 11.45 0.75
C LYS A 55 -15.90 11.49 -0.49
N VAL A 56 -15.31 11.67 -1.67
CA VAL A 56 -16.04 11.61 -2.95
C VAL A 56 -16.57 10.20 -3.19
N TYR A 57 -15.71 9.18 -3.11
CA TYR A 57 -16.10 7.77 -3.29
C TYR A 57 -17.30 7.38 -2.43
N THR A 58 -17.23 7.68 -1.14
CA THR A 58 -18.29 7.34 -0.19
C THR A 58 -19.56 8.17 -0.36
N LYS A 59 -19.46 9.41 -0.86
CA LYS A 59 -20.62 10.23 -1.25
C LYS A 59 -21.40 9.61 -2.41
N TYR A 60 -20.72 8.94 -3.34
CA TYR A 60 -21.32 8.30 -4.52
C TYR A 60 -21.65 6.82 -4.32
N GLY A 61 -21.87 6.37 -3.07
CA GLY A 61 -22.28 5.00 -2.77
C GLY A 61 -21.14 4.01 -2.54
N GLY A 62 -19.90 4.51 -2.43
CA GLY A 62 -18.76 3.71 -2.01
C GLY A 62 -18.91 3.16 -0.59
N LYS A 63 -18.25 2.03 -0.31
CA LYS A 63 -18.25 1.43 1.03
C LYS A 63 -17.56 2.35 2.03
N LYS A 64 -18.11 2.38 3.25
CA LYS A 64 -17.55 3.06 4.41
C LYS A 64 -17.17 2.02 5.45
N ASN A 65 -16.09 2.27 6.16
CA ASN A 65 -15.82 1.58 7.42
C ASN A 65 -16.58 2.25 8.58
N ASN A 66 -16.54 1.61 9.75
CA ASN A 66 -17.19 2.10 10.97
C ASN A 66 -16.63 3.44 11.46
N GLN A 67 -15.42 3.80 11.01
CA GLN A 67 -14.71 5.00 11.44
C GLN A 67 -14.94 6.20 10.48
N ASN A 68 -15.62 5.96 9.35
CA ASN A 68 -15.94 6.94 8.31
C ASN A 68 -14.72 7.76 7.83
N ASN A 69 -13.53 7.15 7.90
CA ASN A 69 -12.24 7.70 7.48
C ASN A 69 -11.42 6.62 6.75
N LEU A 70 -10.34 7.01 6.08
CA LEU A 70 -9.39 6.05 5.53
C LEU A 70 -8.40 5.63 6.63
N LEU A 71 -8.18 4.34 6.83
CA LEU A 71 -7.19 3.85 7.78
C LEU A 71 -5.85 3.61 7.10
N TRP A 72 -4.78 4.08 7.72
CA TRP A 72 -3.43 3.98 7.16
C TRP A 72 -2.56 3.08 8.03
N PHE A 73 -2.14 1.97 7.46
CA PHE A 73 -1.23 1.02 8.08
C PHE A 73 0.14 1.16 7.43
N HIS A 74 1.07 1.78 8.14
CA HIS A 74 2.45 1.93 7.67
C HIS A 74 3.42 1.13 8.55
N GLU A 75 3.50 1.47 9.83
CA GLU A 75 4.46 0.83 10.75
C GLU A 75 4.10 -0.62 11.12
N ALA A 76 2.80 -0.97 11.05
CA ALA A 76 2.30 -2.32 11.34
C ALA A 76 2.55 -3.32 10.21
N VAL A 77 2.77 -2.84 8.98
CA VAL A 77 2.88 -3.69 7.79
C VAL A 77 4.29 -4.30 7.72
N GLN A 78 4.37 -5.63 7.67
CA GLN A 78 5.64 -6.33 7.46
C GLN A 78 5.90 -6.51 5.97
N CYS A 79 7.14 -6.24 5.55
CA CYS A 79 7.61 -6.54 4.19
C CYS A 79 9.11 -6.78 4.13
N PRO A 80 9.61 -7.43 3.05
CA PRO A 80 11.03 -7.58 2.81
C PRO A 80 11.74 -6.23 2.82
N GLN A 81 12.83 -6.16 3.60
CA GLN A 81 13.59 -4.93 3.80
C GLN A 81 14.74 -4.86 2.79
N GLN A 82 14.86 -3.76 2.07
CA GLN A 82 15.96 -3.50 1.15
C GLN A 82 17.25 -3.32 1.96
N LYS A 83 18.27 -4.14 1.66
CA LYS A 83 19.61 -3.99 2.23
C LYS A 83 20.41 -3.00 1.37
N GLY A 84 20.69 -1.80 1.88
CA GLY A 84 21.66 -0.86 1.29
C GLY A 84 21.21 0.62 1.20
N ASP A 85 22.20 1.52 1.13
CA ASP A 85 22.00 2.97 1.01
C ASP A 85 21.72 3.42 -0.44
N ILE A 86 20.76 4.35 -0.60
CA ILE A 86 20.34 4.98 -1.87
C ILE A 86 21.52 5.67 -2.60
N LYS A 87 22.62 5.98 -1.89
CA LYS A 87 23.74 6.76 -2.44
C LYS A 87 24.58 6.01 -3.48
N ASN A 88 24.59 4.68 -3.48
CA ASN A 88 25.38 3.87 -4.42
C ASN A 88 24.52 2.97 -5.31
N THR A 89 23.21 3.19 -5.37
CA THR A 89 22.32 2.31 -6.11
C THR A 89 22.21 2.71 -7.59
N GLN A 90 23.20 2.29 -8.38
CA GLN A 90 22.87 1.51 -9.57
C GLN A 90 22.37 0.12 -9.11
N THR A 91 21.34 0.05 -8.25
CA THR A 91 20.67 -1.24 -8.03
C THR A 91 19.98 -1.55 -9.33
N ASN A 92 20.45 -2.63 -9.93
CA ASN A 92 19.97 -3.17 -11.18
C ASN A 92 18.44 -3.14 -11.18
N LYS A 93 17.86 -2.70 -12.30
CA LYS A 93 16.41 -2.66 -12.54
C LYS A 93 15.71 -3.94 -12.03
N LEU A 94 16.42 -5.06 -12.12
CA LEU A 94 16.07 -6.39 -11.63
C LEU A 94 15.73 -6.48 -10.14
N GLU A 95 16.54 -5.92 -9.22
CA GLU A 95 16.24 -6.00 -7.78
C GLU A 95 14.98 -5.21 -7.40
N LYS A 96 14.74 -4.09 -8.08
CA LYS A 96 13.49 -3.33 -7.92
C LYS A 96 12.30 -4.15 -8.41
N PHE A 97 12.43 -4.84 -9.55
CA PHE A 97 11.40 -5.75 -10.05
C PHE A 97 11.19 -6.95 -9.14
N GLU A 98 12.24 -7.48 -8.49
CA GLU A 98 12.10 -8.57 -7.51
C GLU A 98 11.38 -8.12 -6.25
N ILE A 99 11.69 -6.94 -5.71
CA ILE A 99 10.98 -6.38 -4.55
C ILE A 99 9.51 -6.13 -4.90
N PHE A 100 9.22 -5.51 -6.04
CA PHE A 100 7.84 -5.32 -6.51
C PHE A 100 7.13 -6.64 -6.85
N GLY A 101 7.84 -7.63 -7.37
CA GLY A 101 7.33 -8.97 -7.62
C GLY A 101 7.02 -9.70 -6.32
N GLN A 102 7.88 -9.60 -5.31
CA GLN A 102 7.63 -10.12 -3.96
C GLN A 102 6.45 -9.42 -3.30
N PHE A 103 6.28 -8.11 -3.49
CA PHE A 103 5.09 -7.42 -3.03
C PHE A 103 3.82 -7.91 -3.69
N PHE A 104 3.86 -8.14 -5.00
CA PHE A 104 2.72 -8.69 -5.72
C PHE A 104 2.40 -10.11 -5.22
N LEU A 105 3.40 -10.96 -4.99
CA LEU A 105 3.21 -12.30 -4.43
C LEU A 105 2.69 -12.26 -2.98
N LEU A 106 3.18 -11.34 -2.14
CA LEU A 106 2.72 -11.15 -0.76
C LEU A 106 1.28 -10.64 -0.70
N ALA A 107 0.92 -9.67 -1.55
CA ALA A 107 -0.45 -9.18 -1.65
C ALA A 107 -1.45 -10.28 -2.07
N ASN A 108 -1.01 -11.26 -2.87
CA ASN A 108 -1.84 -12.40 -3.28
C ASN A 108 -1.83 -13.58 -2.28
N THR A 109 -1.02 -13.53 -1.22
CA THR A 109 -0.95 -14.59 -0.19
C THR A 109 -1.54 -14.17 1.15
N CYS A 110 -1.90 -12.88 1.33
CA CYS A 110 -2.62 -12.40 2.52
C CYS A 110 -4.09 -12.86 2.62
N ASP A 111 -4.61 -13.64 1.66
CA ASP A 111 -5.97 -14.20 1.67
C ASP A 111 -6.00 -15.73 1.94
N GLN A 112 -5.00 -16.29 2.65
CA GLN A 112 -5.04 -17.69 3.13
C GLN A 112 -5.03 -17.78 4.65
#